data_AF-A0AAW6H7W5-F1
#
_entry.id   AF-A0AAW6H7W5-F1
#
_cell.length_a   1.000
_cell.length_b   1.000
_cell.length_c   1.000
_cell.angle_alpha   90.00
_cell.angle_beta   90.00
_cell.angle_gamma   90.00
#
_symmetry.space_group_name_H-M   'P 1'
#
loop_
_entity.id
_entity.type
_entity.pdbx_description
1 polymer ?
#
loop_
_entity_poly.entity_id
_entity_poly.type
_entity_poly.pdbx_seq_one_letter_code
_entity_poly.pdbx_strand_id
1 'polypeptide(L)'
;MDLLTGEFNGEKVNIFIATQSNKVWRIVVADAIERNEHDIKIRFNNLYDQFNDNPKYVPKLEDNDYISEDINLAYEMKVRNKRFEAGFMQMTNPKSPQNSPEKIQQELTQKISEICPTEEFIRKSEKEKEDITKEAAMNIVQEAAMRSVWFMISEKYGKFSLILFYDNEYNNAHGEDL
;
A
#
# COMPACT_ATOMS: atom_id res chain seq x y z
N MET A 1 26.02 -6.82 -8.00
CA MET A 1 24.56 -6.82 -7.81
C MET A 1 23.98 -7.41 -9.06
N ASP A 2 23.31 -8.55 -8.94
CA ASP A 2 22.57 -9.11 -10.06
C ASP A 2 21.33 -8.24 -10.26
N LEU A 3 21.23 -7.56 -11.39
CA LEU A 3 20.07 -6.77 -11.75
C LEU A 3 18.99 -7.72 -12.28
N LEU A 4 17.99 -7.99 -11.46
CA LEU A 4 16.82 -8.73 -11.89
C LEU A 4 15.96 -7.82 -12.77
N THR A 5 15.51 -8.34 -13.91
CA THR A 5 14.63 -7.62 -14.83
C THR A 5 13.39 -8.44 -15.09
N GLY A 6 12.26 -7.79 -15.37
CA GLY A 6 11.02 -8.48 -15.68
C GLY A 6 9.98 -7.59 -16.34
N GLU A 7 8.74 -8.04 -16.28
CA GLU A 7 7.57 -7.30 -16.73
C GLU A 7 6.58 -7.15 -15.58
N PHE A 8 6.05 -5.95 -15.40
CA PHE A 8 4.98 -5.67 -14.44
C PHE A 8 3.95 -4.76 -15.10
N ASN A 9 2.69 -5.20 -15.12
CA ASN A 9 1.59 -4.43 -15.71
C ASN A 9 1.89 -3.99 -17.17
N GLY A 10 2.41 -4.92 -17.98
CA GLY A 10 2.77 -4.66 -19.37
C GLY A 10 4.09 -3.92 -19.59
N GLU A 11 4.84 -3.62 -18.52
CA GLU A 11 5.95 -2.67 -18.57
C GLU A 11 7.26 -3.29 -18.11
N LYS A 12 8.35 -2.94 -18.78
CA LYS A 12 9.69 -3.44 -18.43
C LYS A 12 10.15 -2.81 -17.13
N VAL A 13 10.60 -3.66 -16.21
CA VAL A 13 10.99 -3.24 -14.85
C VAL A 13 12.32 -3.85 -14.42
N ASN A 14 12.99 -3.12 -13.54
CA ASN A 14 14.09 -3.60 -12.72
C ASN A 14 13.54 -3.99 -11.35
N ILE A 15 13.98 -5.13 -10.82
CA ILE A 15 13.56 -5.66 -9.52
C ILE A 15 14.73 -5.63 -8.56
N PHE A 16 14.52 -5.03 -7.39
CA PHE A 16 15.49 -5.03 -6.29
C PHE A 16 14.88 -5.70 -5.07
N ILE A 17 15.66 -6.53 -4.38
CA ILE A 17 15.22 -7.28 -3.21
C ILE A 17 16.06 -6.81 -2.03
N ALA A 18 15.39 -6.27 -1.02
CA ALA A 18 16.00 -5.92 0.26
C ALA A 18 15.64 -6.98 1.30
N THR A 19 16.66 -7.47 2.00
CA THR A 19 16.53 -8.49 3.03
C THR A 19 17.02 -8.00 4.37
N GLN A 20 16.37 -8.45 5.43
CA GLN A 20 16.73 -8.22 6.82
C GLN A 20 16.75 -9.58 7.53
N SER A 21 17.85 -9.92 8.19
CA SER A 21 18.04 -11.24 8.82
C SER A 21 17.69 -12.42 7.89
N ASN A 22 18.13 -12.36 6.63
CA ASN A 22 17.85 -13.32 5.54
C ASN A 22 16.37 -13.47 5.14
N LYS A 23 15.49 -12.57 5.58
CA LYS A 23 14.09 -12.51 5.15
C LYS A 23 13.87 -11.31 4.25
N VAL A 24 13.10 -11.47 3.18
CA VAL A 24 12.72 -10.34 2.32
C VAL A 24 11.75 -9.44 3.07
N TRP A 25 12.10 -8.17 3.22
CA TRP A 25 11.24 -7.15 3.81
C TRP A 25 10.74 -6.14 2.78
N ARG A 26 11.47 -5.93 1.68
CA ARG A 26 11.04 -5.04 0.59
C ARG A 26 11.39 -5.61 -0.78
N ILE A 27 10.42 -5.59 -1.68
CA ILE A 27 10.62 -5.80 -3.11
C ILE A 27 10.35 -4.46 -3.80
N VAL A 28 11.35 -3.95 -4.51
CA VAL A 28 11.24 -2.74 -5.32
C VAL A 28 11.04 -3.13 -6.77
N VAL A 29 10.02 -2.56 -7.41
CA VAL A 29 9.73 -2.70 -8.84
C VAL A 29 9.85 -1.32 -9.46
N ALA A 30 10.93 -1.05 -10.18
CA ALA A 30 11.21 0.24 -10.78
C ALA A 30 11.07 0.16 -12.30
N ASP A 31 10.43 1.14 -12.92
CA ASP A 31 10.39 1.22 -14.38
C ASP A 31 11.81 1.20 -14.96
N ALA A 32 12.02 0.35 -15.97
CA ALA A 32 13.30 0.31 -16.69
C ALA A 32 13.41 1.41 -17.77
N ILE A 33 12.29 2.05 -18.11
CA ILE A 33 12.19 3.05 -19.17
C ILE A 33 11.62 4.34 -18.57
N GLU A 34 12.37 5.42 -18.74
CA GLU A 34 11.93 6.75 -18.32
C GLU A 34 10.99 7.40 -19.35
N ARG A 35 10.11 8.28 -18.87
CA ARG A 35 9.05 8.95 -19.65
C ARG A 35 9.14 10.47 -19.55
N ASN A 36 8.38 11.13 -20.41
CA ASN A 36 8.10 12.55 -20.27
C ASN A 36 7.07 12.79 -19.15
N GLU A 37 6.85 14.06 -18.81
CA GLU A 37 5.94 14.45 -17.73
C GLU A 37 4.48 14.05 -17.97
N HIS A 38 3.99 14.13 -19.21
CA HIS A 38 2.61 13.79 -19.52
C HIS A 38 2.35 12.29 -19.34
N ASP A 39 3.22 11.45 -19.92
CA ASP A 39 3.05 10.00 -19.90
C ASP A 39 3.21 9.42 -18.48
N ILE A 40 4.06 10.00 -17.63
CA ILE A 40 4.21 9.52 -16.25
C ILE A 40 2.95 9.81 -15.40
N LYS A 41 2.26 10.93 -15.63
CA LYS A 41 0.99 11.24 -14.94
C LYS A 41 -0.07 10.19 -15.26
N ILE A 42 -0.22 9.88 -16.54
CA ILE A 42 -1.16 8.85 -17.02
C ILE A 42 -0.82 7.51 -16.38
N ARG A 43 0.46 7.11 -16.41
CA ARG A 43 0.89 5.84 -15.82
C ARG A 43 0.63 5.78 -14.32
N PHE A 44 0.92 6.86 -13.59
CA PHE A 44 0.69 6.95 -12.15
C PHE A 44 -0.80 6.79 -11.82
N ASN A 45 -1.67 7.56 -12.47
CA ASN A 45 -3.12 7.50 -12.21
C ASN A 45 -3.73 6.16 -12.64
N ASN A 46 -3.31 5.60 -13.78
CA ASN A 46 -3.77 4.28 -14.19
C ASN A 46 -3.40 3.20 -13.15
N LEU A 47 -2.19 3.28 -12.60
CA LEU A 47 -1.77 2.35 -11.55
C LEU A 47 -2.56 2.59 -10.25
N TYR A 48 -2.79 3.84 -9.88
CA TYR A 48 -3.64 4.21 -8.74
C TYR A 48 -5.04 3.61 -8.86
N ASP A 49 -5.69 3.77 -10.02
CA ASP A 49 -7.01 3.21 -10.29
C ASP A 49 -6.99 1.68 -10.24
N GLN A 50 -5.96 1.04 -10.81
CA GLN A 50 -5.80 -0.42 -10.72
C GLN A 50 -5.69 -0.95 -9.29
N PHE A 51 -5.04 -0.21 -8.37
CA PHE A 51 -5.01 -0.60 -6.97
C PHE A 51 -6.34 -0.36 -6.28
N ASN A 52 -7.03 0.75 -6.56
CA ASN A 52 -8.36 1.03 -6.01
C ASN A 52 -9.43 0.03 -6.47
N ASP A 53 -9.37 -0.39 -7.74
CA ASP A 53 -10.31 -1.36 -8.31
C ASP A 53 -9.99 -2.80 -7.89
N ASN A 54 -8.82 -3.04 -7.30
CA ASN A 54 -8.39 -4.36 -6.91
C ASN A 54 -8.81 -4.67 -5.46
N PRO A 55 -9.70 -5.64 -5.25
CA PRO A 55 -10.25 -5.93 -3.92
C PRO A 55 -9.17 -6.37 -2.92
N LYS A 56 -7.98 -6.80 -3.36
CA LYS A 56 -6.86 -7.20 -2.49
C LYS A 56 -6.22 -6.06 -1.73
N TYR A 57 -6.47 -4.82 -2.14
CA TYR A 57 -5.83 -3.64 -1.59
C TYR A 57 -6.88 -2.69 -1.04
N VAL A 58 -6.51 -1.97 0.01
CA VAL A 58 -7.26 -0.85 0.54
C VAL A 58 -6.35 0.38 0.55
N PRO A 59 -6.84 1.57 0.16
CA PRO A 59 -6.04 2.78 0.15
C PRO A 59 -5.64 3.19 1.57
N LYS A 60 -4.41 3.67 1.74
CA LYS A 60 -3.99 4.40 2.95
C LYS A 60 -4.69 5.76 2.96
N LEU A 61 -5.34 6.12 4.05
CA LEU A 61 -6.22 7.30 4.10
C LEU A 61 -5.49 8.64 3.88
N GLU A 62 -4.19 8.71 4.18
CA GLU A 62 -3.43 9.97 4.20
C GLU A 62 -2.40 10.10 3.07
N ASP A 63 -2.05 9.02 2.40
CA ASP A 63 -0.91 8.95 1.46
C ASP A 63 -1.36 8.62 0.04
N ASN A 64 -2.25 9.41 -0.55
CA ASN A 64 -2.81 9.11 -1.88
C ASN A 64 -3.01 10.38 -2.72
N ASP A 65 -1.98 10.70 -3.52
CA ASP A 65 -2.13 11.67 -4.60
C ASP A 65 -2.90 11.04 -5.78
N TYR A 66 -3.77 11.83 -6.40
CA TYR A 66 -4.24 11.61 -7.77
C TYR A 66 -3.80 12.81 -8.59
N ILE A 67 -3.02 12.59 -9.65
CA ILE A 67 -2.29 13.66 -10.31
C ILE A 67 -3.17 14.29 -11.39
N SER A 68 -3.62 15.52 -11.14
CA SER A 68 -4.32 16.30 -12.15
C SER A 68 -3.40 16.71 -13.32
N GLU A 69 -3.97 16.84 -14.53
CA GLU A 69 -3.20 17.12 -15.75
C GLU A 69 -2.47 18.47 -15.72
N ASP A 70 -3.04 19.46 -15.04
CA ASP A 70 -2.56 20.84 -14.91
C ASP A 70 -1.35 21.01 -13.99
N ILE A 71 -1.04 20.00 -13.16
CA ILE A 71 0.11 20.03 -12.25
C ILE A 71 1.41 20.02 -13.05
N ASN A 72 2.33 20.96 -12.81
CA ASN A 72 3.69 20.86 -13.34
C ASN A 72 4.56 19.99 -12.41
N LEU A 73 4.78 18.72 -12.75
CA LEU A 73 5.50 17.79 -11.88
C LEU A 73 6.94 18.22 -11.66
N ALA A 74 7.65 18.62 -12.71
CA ALA A 74 9.04 19.06 -12.60
C ALA A 74 9.19 20.21 -11.58
N TYR A 75 8.27 21.17 -11.60
CA TYR A 75 8.28 22.31 -10.69
C TYR A 75 7.93 21.88 -9.26
N GLU A 76 6.83 21.16 -9.05
CA GLU A 76 6.39 20.72 -7.72
C GLU A 76 7.46 19.85 -7.04
N MET A 77 8.09 18.92 -7.79
CA MET A 77 9.13 18.06 -7.24
C MET A 77 10.45 18.80 -6.96
N LYS A 78 10.94 19.64 -7.89
CA LYS A 78 12.27 20.28 -7.74
C LYS A 78 12.26 21.54 -6.87
N VAL A 79 11.19 22.31 -6.94
CA VAL A 79 11.12 23.63 -6.30
C VAL A 79 10.44 23.55 -4.95
N ARG A 80 9.36 22.76 -4.85
CA ARG A 80 8.60 22.59 -3.59
C ARG A 80 8.98 21.34 -2.82
N ASN A 81 9.86 20.49 -3.38
CA ASN A 81 10.21 19.19 -2.80
C ASN A 81 8.98 18.31 -2.53
N LYS A 82 7.91 18.47 -3.33
CA LYS A 82 6.72 17.61 -3.22
C LYS A 82 7.07 16.22 -3.74
N ARG A 83 6.80 15.20 -2.95
CA ARG A 83 6.76 13.80 -3.39
C ARG A 83 5.35 13.49 -3.86
N PHE A 84 5.24 12.92 -5.06
CA PHE A 84 3.99 12.36 -5.55
C PHE A 84 3.99 10.87 -5.26
N GLU A 85 3.07 10.43 -4.41
CA GLU A 85 2.98 9.04 -4.00
C GLU A 85 1.55 8.58 -3.72
N ALA A 86 1.36 7.28 -3.82
CA ALA A 86 0.13 6.61 -3.45
C ALA A 86 0.45 5.34 -2.66
N GLY A 87 -0.33 5.12 -1.61
CA GLY A 87 -0.13 4.08 -0.62
C GLY A 87 -1.37 3.21 -0.45
N PHE A 88 -1.14 1.91 -0.37
CA PHE A 88 -2.14 0.87 -0.21
C PHE A 88 -1.69 -0.13 0.86
N MET A 89 -2.65 -0.85 1.43
CA MET A 89 -2.43 -1.95 2.36
C MET A 89 -3.01 -3.22 1.76
N GLN A 90 -2.24 -4.30 1.81
CA GLN A 90 -2.67 -5.59 1.31
C GLN A 90 -3.45 -6.33 2.39
N MET A 91 -4.72 -6.63 2.11
CA MET A 91 -5.57 -7.39 3.03
C MET A 91 -5.07 -8.84 3.16
N THR A 92 -5.11 -9.39 4.37
CA THR A 92 -4.51 -10.66 4.79
C THR A 92 -5.29 -11.89 4.29
N ASN A 93 -5.30 -12.17 2.98
CA ASN A 93 -5.45 -13.54 2.44
C ASN A 93 -5.31 -13.63 0.90
N PRO A 94 -4.11 -13.88 0.35
CA PRO A 94 -3.89 -13.96 -1.10
C PRO A 94 -4.50 -15.21 -1.79
N LYS A 95 -5.07 -16.18 -1.04
CA LYS A 95 -5.59 -17.45 -1.57
C LYS A 95 -7.13 -17.58 -1.64
N SER A 96 -7.91 -16.54 -1.36
CA SER A 96 -9.38 -16.62 -1.41
C SER A 96 -9.94 -15.69 -2.49
N PRO A 97 -10.75 -16.17 -3.46
CA PRO A 97 -11.23 -15.38 -4.60
C PRO A 97 -12.22 -14.22 -4.31
N GLN A 98 -12.31 -13.70 -3.09
CA GLN A 98 -13.35 -12.71 -2.73
C GLN A 98 -12.90 -11.91 -1.48
N ASN A 99 -12.65 -10.60 -1.62
CA ASN A 99 -12.75 -9.63 -0.52
C ASN A 99 -14.11 -8.92 -0.65
N SER A 100 -15.19 -9.69 -0.52
CA SER A 100 -16.55 -9.14 -0.49
C SER A 100 -16.80 -8.41 0.84
N PRO A 101 -17.76 -7.47 0.89
CA PRO A 101 -18.19 -6.82 2.14
C PRO A 101 -18.49 -7.82 3.28
N GLU A 102 -18.94 -9.02 2.93
CA GLU A 102 -19.25 -10.13 3.85
C GLU A 102 -18.00 -10.62 4.61
N LYS A 103 -16.82 -10.63 3.97
CA LYS A 103 -15.59 -11.12 4.61
C LYS A 103 -14.94 -10.08 5.52
N ILE A 104 -15.05 -8.80 5.17
CA ILE A 104 -14.69 -7.69 6.09
C ILE A 104 -15.59 -7.75 7.33
N GLN A 105 -16.90 -8.00 7.15
CA GLN A 105 -17.80 -8.21 8.29
C GLN A 105 -17.43 -9.46 9.09
N GLN A 106 -17.03 -10.55 8.45
CA GLN A 106 -16.60 -11.78 9.14
C GLN A 106 -15.33 -11.54 9.97
N GLU A 107 -14.32 -10.89 9.39
CA GLU A 107 -13.07 -10.55 10.06
C GLU A 107 -13.30 -9.56 11.21
N LEU A 108 -14.14 -8.55 11.01
CA LEU A 108 -14.55 -7.63 12.06
C LEU A 108 -15.30 -8.35 13.18
N THR A 109 -16.24 -9.24 12.84
CA THR A 109 -16.97 -10.04 13.84
C THR A 109 -16.03 -10.93 14.64
N GLN A 110 -15.06 -11.56 13.96
CA GLN A 110 -14.03 -12.36 14.61
C GLN A 110 -13.21 -11.51 15.59
N LYS A 111 -12.67 -10.37 15.14
CA LYS A 111 -11.89 -9.46 15.98
C LYS A 111 -12.70 -8.90 17.16
N ILE A 112 -13.97 -8.59 16.96
CA ILE A 112 -14.87 -8.18 18.07
C ILE A 112 -14.96 -9.31 19.09
N SER A 113 -15.18 -10.56 18.65
CA SER A 113 -15.26 -11.71 19.57
C SER A 113 -13.95 -12.05 20.29
N GLU A 114 -12.80 -11.72 19.69
CA GLU A 114 -11.47 -11.82 20.32
C GLU A 114 -11.29 -10.78 21.43
N ILE A 115 -11.85 -9.57 21.27
CA ILE A 115 -11.80 -8.48 22.26
C ILE A 115 -12.84 -8.68 23.36
N CYS A 116 -14.07 -9.03 22.99
CA CYS A 116 -15.20 -9.19 23.89
C CYS A 116 -16.08 -10.35 23.41
N PRO A 117 -16.23 -11.44 24.20
CA PRO A 117 -17.07 -12.58 23.83
C PRO A 117 -18.48 -12.13 23.46
N THR A 118 -19.08 -12.75 22.45
CA THR A 118 -20.36 -12.33 21.84
C THR A 118 -21.49 -12.15 22.87
N GLU A 119 -21.55 -13.02 23.87
CA GLU A 119 -22.57 -13.00 24.93
C GLU A 119 -22.45 -11.77 25.84
N GLU A 120 -21.23 -11.29 26.07
CA GLU A 120 -20.97 -10.08 26.83
C GLU A 120 -21.19 -8.85 25.96
N PHE A 121 -20.72 -8.87 24.71
CA PHE A 121 -20.88 -7.79 23.75
C PHE A 121 -22.35 -7.37 23.58
N ILE A 122 -23.28 -8.32 23.49
CA ILE A 122 -24.72 -8.04 23.34
C ILE A 122 -25.27 -7.22 24.52
N ARG A 123 -24.74 -7.43 25.74
CA ARG A 123 -25.19 -6.79 26.99
C ARG A 123 -24.58 -5.41 27.22
N LYS A 124 -23.55 -5.04 26.47
CA LYS A 124 -22.89 -3.73 26.54
C LYS A 124 -23.82 -2.60 26.08
N SER A 125 -23.58 -1.40 26.61
CA SER A 125 -24.19 -0.17 26.12
C SER A 125 -23.78 0.13 24.66
N GLU A 126 -24.52 0.99 23.98
CA GLU A 126 -24.19 1.38 22.60
C GLU A 126 -22.79 1.97 22.47
N LYS A 127 -22.39 2.82 23.43
CA LYS A 127 -21.06 3.43 23.46
C LYS A 127 -19.95 2.39 23.60
N GLU A 128 -20.11 1.44 24.52
CA GLU A 128 -19.12 0.36 24.69
C GLU A 128 -19.02 -0.52 23.44
N LYS A 129 -20.15 -0.82 22.77
CA LYS A 129 -20.16 -1.57 21.50
C LYS A 129 -19.41 -0.81 20.41
N GLU A 130 -19.61 0.51 20.33
CA GLU A 130 -18.91 1.38 19.38
C GLU A 130 -17.41 1.38 19.64
N ASP A 131 -16.98 1.53 20.90
CA ASP A 131 -15.56 1.54 21.29
C ASP A 131 -14.88 0.19 20.95
N ILE A 132 -15.52 -0.94 21.28
CA ILE A 132 -15.03 -2.29 20.93
C ILE A 132 -14.94 -2.47 19.41
N THR A 133 -15.93 -2.00 18.67
CA THR A 133 -15.95 -2.11 17.20
C THR A 133 -14.84 -1.28 16.58
N LYS A 134 -14.57 -0.09 17.10
CA LYS A 134 -13.45 0.75 16.66
C LYS A 134 -12.10 0.09 16.92
N GLU A 135 -11.91 -0.49 18.11
CA GLU A 135 -10.70 -1.23 18.46
C GLU A 135 -10.49 -2.44 17.53
N ALA A 136 -11.54 -3.22 17.29
CA ALA A 136 -11.50 -4.34 16.35
C ALA A 136 -11.11 -3.89 14.93
N ALA A 137 -11.70 -2.79 14.45
CA ALA A 137 -11.37 -2.23 13.13
C ALA A 137 -9.93 -1.71 13.07
N MET A 138 -9.45 -1.06 14.13
CA MET A 138 -8.05 -0.59 14.23
C MET A 138 -7.07 -1.76 14.15
N ASN A 139 -7.35 -2.89 14.82
CA ASN A 139 -6.51 -4.08 14.74
C ASN A 139 -6.39 -4.62 13.32
N ILE A 140 -7.49 -4.66 12.55
CA ILE A 140 -7.49 -5.08 11.14
C ILE A 140 -6.61 -4.12 10.31
N VAL A 141 -6.79 -2.81 10.49
CA VAL A 141 -6.00 -1.81 9.77
C VAL A 141 -4.51 -1.92 10.11
N GLN A 142 -4.15 -2.14 11.38
CA GLN A 142 -2.76 -2.33 11.80
C GLN A 142 -2.15 -3.59 11.18
N GLU A 143 -2.87 -4.72 11.15
CA GLU A 143 -2.41 -5.94 10.50
C GLU A 143 -2.22 -5.76 8.99
N ALA A 144 -3.14 -5.05 8.32
CA ALA A 144 -3.01 -4.72 6.90
C ALA A 144 -1.84 -3.76 6.63
N ALA A 145 -1.59 -2.81 7.54
CA ALA A 145 -0.47 -1.86 7.44
C ALA A 145 0.90 -2.56 7.45
N MET A 146 1.00 -3.76 8.05
CA MET A 146 2.23 -4.56 8.03
C MET A 146 2.60 -5.09 6.63
N ARG A 147 1.67 -5.01 5.67
CA ARG A 147 1.89 -5.39 4.26
C ARG A 147 1.50 -4.23 3.37
N SER A 148 2.36 -3.22 3.33
CA SER A 148 2.07 -2.03 2.55
C SER A 148 2.61 -2.12 1.13
N VAL A 149 1.85 -1.58 0.19
CA VAL A 149 2.29 -1.40 -1.19
C VAL A 149 2.15 0.06 -1.52
N TRP A 150 3.21 0.71 -1.94
CA TRP A 150 3.17 2.11 -2.29
C TRP A 150 4.07 2.40 -3.47
N PHE A 151 3.81 3.51 -4.15
CA PHE A 151 4.61 3.92 -5.28
C PHE A 151 4.74 5.42 -5.37
N MET A 152 5.83 5.85 -5.97
CA MET A 152 6.14 7.25 -6.16
C MET A 152 6.73 7.52 -7.53
N ILE A 153 6.67 8.78 -7.94
CA ILE A 153 7.39 9.28 -9.11
C ILE A 153 8.83 9.61 -8.72
N SER A 154 9.79 9.07 -9.48
CA SER A 154 11.18 9.50 -9.47
C SER A 154 11.45 10.41 -10.67
N GLU A 155 12.16 11.50 -10.44
CA GLU A 155 12.60 12.42 -11.49
C GLU A 155 14.12 12.46 -11.55
N LYS A 156 14.65 12.38 -12.77
CA LYS A 156 16.08 12.49 -13.04
C LYS A 156 16.29 13.18 -14.38
N TYR A 157 16.99 14.32 -14.37
CA TYR A 157 17.37 15.07 -15.59
C TYR A 157 16.19 15.41 -16.55
N GLY A 158 15.01 15.69 -16.01
CA GLY A 158 13.79 16.01 -16.76
C GLY A 158 13.03 14.79 -17.26
N LYS A 159 13.43 13.59 -16.84
CA LYS A 159 12.81 12.32 -17.16
C LYS A 159 12.23 11.69 -15.90
N PHE A 160 11.13 10.97 -16.07
CA PHE A 160 10.33 10.47 -14.96
C PHE A 160 10.13 8.95 -15.04
N SER A 161 10.04 8.30 -13.89
CA SER A 161 9.78 6.85 -13.79
C SER A 161 8.97 6.55 -12.53
N LEU A 162 8.23 5.43 -12.52
CA LEU A 162 7.61 4.93 -11.29
C LEU A 162 8.56 3.99 -10.56
N ILE A 163 8.51 4.09 -9.23
CA ILE A 163 9.12 3.13 -8.32
C ILE A 163 8.04 2.63 -7.38
N LEU A 164 7.80 1.32 -7.40
CA LEU A 164 6.84 0.60 -6.56
C LEU A 164 7.60 -0.15 -5.46
N PHE A 165 7.00 -0.20 -4.28
CA PHE A 165 7.54 -0.85 -3.10
C PHE A 165 6.48 -1.80 -2.54
N TYR A 166 6.84 -3.08 -2.44
CA TYR A 166 6.09 -4.08 -1.69
C TYR A 166 6.81 -4.33 -0.38
N ASP A 167 6.29 -3.76 0.69
CA ASP A 167 6.88 -3.79 2.01
C ASP A 167 6.19 -4.80 2.92
N ASN A 168 7.00 -5.53 3.66
CA ASN A 168 6.60 -6.52 4.64
C ASN A 168 7.26 -6.17 5.97
N GLU A 169 6.55 -5.35 6.76
CA GLU A 169 7.02 -4.81 8.04
C GLU A 169 7.23 -5.90 9.11
N TYR A 170 6.65 -7.09 8.92
CA TYR A 170 6.93 -8.25 9.78
C TYR A 170 8.39 -8.69 9.71
N ASN A 171 9.06 -8.39 8.60
CA ASN A 171 10.46 -8.73 8.37
C ASN A 171 11.37 -7.49 8.42
N ASN A 172 10.83 -6.29 8.57
CA ASN A 172 11.64 -5.08 8.65
C ASN A 172 12.37 -5.00 10.00
N ALA A 173 13.50 -4.29 10.05
CA ALA A 173 14.20 -4.03 11.30
C ALA A 173 13.50 -2.88 12.04
N HIS A 174 13.22 -3.08 13.32
CA HIS A 174 12.71 -2.07 14.25
C HIS A 174 13.81 -1.52 15.17
N GLY A 175 15.07 -1.60 14.70
CA GLY A 175 16.25 -1.12 15.41
C GLY A 175 17.02 -2.20 16.17
N GLU A 176 16.74 -3.48 15.93
CA GLU A 176 17.45 -4.60 16.59
C GLU A 176 18.94 -4.69 16.19
N ASP A 177 19.31 -4.08 15.07
CA ASP A 177 20.68 -4.06 14.53
C ASP A 177 21.45 -2.73 14.82
N LEU A 178 20.86 -1.81 15.61
CA LEU A 178 21.46 -0.53 16.02
C LEU A 178 22.01 -0.58 17.44
#